data_AF-A0A8J8A396-F1
#
_entry.id   AF-A0A8J8A396-F1
#
_cell.length_a   1.000
_cell.length_b   1.000
_cell.length_c   1.000
_cell.angle_alpha   90.00
_cell.angle_beta   90.00
_cell.angle_gamma   90.00
#
_symmetry.space_group_name_H-M   'P 1'
#
loop_
_entity.id
_entity.type
_entity.pdbx_description
1 polymer ?
#
loop_
_entity_poly.entity_id
_entity_poly.type
_entity_poly.pdbx_seq_one_letter_code
_entity_poly.pdbx_strand_id
1 'polypeptide(L)'
;MSDDDSAVAKPASLLTKTQRSRICAAFAEQDEHQRRRDQQQIRERIRAGVTDFDLLADYPDRQFDLAFDDLDDEEMIATLADVWLVTERLRALRGIERKAVIQCASERASALSSELEGESIDNVELVSAATYRQQGRAAAEAEQRNRWGERVDSLLKTAAVAALPLLVGWFADTVTEQNLLATRAEVGIAMALSGLVVIIVAASVFLIKGAQALKHDIIPATRRFRQDPTAIVRNIATALRRPGAKLRAIWDEL
;
A
#
# COMPACT_ATOMS: atom_id res chain seq x y z
N MET A 1 -33.39 -20.71 -38.37
CA MET A 1 -32.88 -20.56 -36.99
C MET A 1 -31.44 -21.04 -37.07
N SER A 2 -30.56 -20.12 -37.43
CA SER A 2 -29.13 -20.39 -37.61
C SER A 2 -28.48 -20.18 -36.26
N ASP A 3 -28.06 -21.27 -35.62
CA ASP A 3 -27.08 -21.22 -34.54
C ASP A 3 -25.72 -20.96 -35.19
N ASP A 4 -25.41 -19.68 -35.36
CA ASP A 4 -24.05 -19.22 -35.62
C ASP A 4 -23.30 -19.28 -34.29
N ASP A 5 -22.94 -20.51 -33.91
CA ASP A 5 -22.02 -20.80 -32.82
C ASP A 5 -20.64 -20.40 -33.35
N SER A 6 -20.37 -19.09 -33.33
CA SER A 6 -19.05 -18.53 -33.54
C SER A 6 -18.14 -19.12 -32.47
N ALA A 7 -17.54 -20.27 -32.80
CA ALA A 7 -16.57 -20.96 -31.99
C ALA A 7 -15.37 -20.02 -31.83
N VAL A 8 -15.43 -19.18 -30.80
CA VAL A 8 -14.29 -18.43 -30.29
C VAL A 8 -13.23 -19.48 -30.02
N ALA A 9 -12.24 -19.56 -30.91
CA ALA A 9 -11.20 -20.56 -30.86
C ALA A 9 -10.50 -20.40 -29.51
N LYS A 10 -10.72 -21.39 -28.64
CA LYS A 10 -10.17 -21.35 -27.29
C LYS A 10 -8.66 -21.18 -27.40
N PRO A 11 -8.05 -20.15 -26.77
CA PRO A 11 -6.64 -19.86 -26.94
C PRO A 11 -5.81 -21.12 -26.69
N ALA A 12 -4.78 -21.32 -27.51
CA ALA A 12 -3.86 -22.44 -27.38
C ALA A 12 -3.10 -22.32 -26.04
N SER A 13 -3.70 -22.84 -24.97
CA SER A 13 -3.16 -22.74 -23.63
C SER A 13 -1.86 -23.55 -23.53
N LEU A 14 -0.85 -22.98 -22.86
CA LEU A 14 0.45 -23.60 -22.59
C LEU A 14 0.31 -25.05 -22.09
N LEU A 15 -0.70 -25.30 -21.26
CA LEU A 15 -1.04 -26.62 -20.74
C LEU A 15 -2.49 -26.97 -21.05
N THR A 16 -2.73 -28.23 -21.41
CA THR A 16 -4.10 -28.71 -21.60
C THR A 16 -4.86 -28.70 -20.27
N LYS A 17 -6.20 -28.68 -20.32
CA LYS A 17 -7.06 -28.76 -19.12
C LYS A 17 -6.70 -29.99 -18.27
N THR A 18 -6.45 -31.12 -18.92
CA THR A 18 -6.02 -32.37 -18.26
C THR A 18 -4.67 -32.24 -17.57
N GLN A 19 -3.68 -31.63 -18.24
CA GLN A 19 -2.35 -31.41 -17.63
C GLN A 19 -2.43 -30.51 -16.40
N ARG A 20 -3.22 -29.42 -16.45
CA ARG A 20 -3.44 -28.54 -15.29
C ARG A 20 -4.10 -29.28 -14.12
N SER A 21 -5.15 -30.05 -14.40
CA SER A 21 -5.83 -30.87 -13.39
C SER A 21 -4.87 -31.86 -12.73
N ARG A 22 -4.01 -32.52 -13.51
CA ARG A 22 -3.00 -33.46 -12.99
C ARG A 22 -1.98 -32.78 -12.06
N ILE A 23 -1.55 -31.56 -12.36
CA ILE A 23 -0.67 -30.77 -11.48
C ILE A 23 -1.37 -30.47 -10.16
N CYS A 24 -2.62 -29.97 -10.20
CA CYS A 24 -3.38 -29.65 -8.99
C CYS A 24 -3.65 -30.87 -8.11
N ALA A 25 -3.90 -32.03 -8.72
CA ALA A 25 -4.09 -33.30 -8.02
C ALA A 25 -2.77 -34.01 -7.64
N ALA A 26 -1.61 -33.37 -7.83
CA ALA A 26 -0.29 -33.93 -7.58
C ALA A 26 -0.06 -35.32 -8.23
N PHE A 27 -0.70 -35.56 -9.37
CA PHE A 27 -0.66 -36.84 -10.11
C PHE A 27 -1.13 -38.06 -9.29
N ALA A 28 -2.01 -37.88 -8.30
CA ALA A 28 -2.45 -38.93 -7.37
C ALA A 28 -3.05 -40.19 -8.05
N GLU A 29 -3.67 -40.02 -9.22
CA GLU A 29 -4.38 -41.09 -9.94
C GLU A 29 -3.52 -41.81 -10.98
N GLN A 30 -2.24 -41.46 -11.14
CA GLN A 30 -1.37 -41.99 -12.19
C GLN A 30 -0.40 -43.05 -11.65
N ASP A 31 -0.13 -44.09 -12.45
CA ASP A 31 0.96 -45.01 -12.17
C ASP A 31 2.33 -44.31 -12.27
N GLU A 32 3.36 -44.93 -11.70
CA GLU A 32 4.69 -44.31 -11.60
C GLU A 32 5.33 -44.00 -12.97
N HIS A 33 5.11 -44.83 -13.98
CA HIS A 33 5.68 -44.63 -15.31
C HIS A 33 4.97 -43.50 -16.05
N GLN A 34 3.64 -43.48 -16.00
CA GLN A 34 2.81 -42.44 -16.57
C GLN A 34 3.06 -41.09 -15.89
N ARG A 35 3.16 -41.10 -14.55
CA ARG A 35 3.49 -39.91 -13.75
C ARG A 35 4.82 -39.30 -14.17
N ARG A 36 5.89 -40.10 -14.32
CA ARG A 36 7.21 -39.58 -14.73
C ARG A 36 7.17 -38.97 -16.14
N ARG A 37 6.52 -39.66 -17.08
CA ARG A 37 6.40 -39.18 -18.47
C ARG A 37 5.64 -37.86 -18.54
N ASP A 38 4.48 -37.79 -17.87
CA ASP A 38 3.64 -36.61 -17.85
C ASP A 38 4.34 -35.43 -17.15
N GLN A 39 5.00 -35.68 -16.02
CA GLN A 39 5.79 -34.65 -15.34
C GLN A 39 6.89 -34.10 -16.23
N GLN A 40 7.61 -34.95 -16.95
CA GLN A 40 8.66 -34.50 -17.87
C GLN A 40 8.08 -33.62 -18.97
N GLN A 41 7.02 -34.06 -19.64
CA GLN A 41 6.39 -33.32 -20.72
C GLN A 41 5.82 -31.96 -20.26
N ILE A 42 5.17 -31.95 -19.08
CA ILE A 42 4.64 -30.72 -18.50
C ILE A 42 5.78 -29.75 -18.15
N ARG A 43 6.87 -30.24 -17.55
CA ARG A 43 8.04 -29.42 -17.21
C ARG A 43 8.69 -28.82 -18.45
N GLU A 44 8.81 -29.59 -19.53
CA GLU A 44 9.34 -29.12 -20.81
C GLU A 44 8.46 -28.02 -21.40
N ARG A 45 7.13 -28.18 -21.39
CA ARG A 45 6.19 -27.14 -21.85
C ARG A 45 6.27 -25.87 -21.02
N ILE A 46 6.27 -25.98 -19.69
CA ILE A 46 6.39 -24.81 -18.81
C ILE A 46 7.72 -24.10 -19.06
N ARG A 47 8.82 -24.85 -19.22
CA ARG A 47 10.12 -24.27 -19.53
C ARG A 47 10.08 -23.53 -20.86
N ALA A 48 9.59 -24.17 -21.91
CA ALA A 48 9.48 -23.57 -23.24
C ALA A 48 8.67 -22.26 -23.19
N GLY A 49 7.48 -22.26 -22.59
CA GLY A 49 6.66 -21.06 -22.50
C GLY A 49 7.28 -19.92 -21.70
N VAL A 50 8.11 -20.21 -20.69
CA VAL A 50 8.85 -19.16 -19.97
C VAL A 50 10.04 -18.64 -20.79
N THR A 51 10.70 -19.51 -21.55
CA THR A 51 11.82 -19.10 -22.42
C THR A 51 11.36 -18.39 -23.69
N ASP A 52 10.11 -18.61 -24.13
CA ASP A 52 9.54 -17.93 -25.30
C ASP A 52 9.41 -16.41 -25.11
N PHE A 53 9.44 -15.90 -23.87
CA PHE A 53 9.52 -14.46 -23.61
C PHE A 53 10.78 -13.81 -24.18
N ASP A 54 11.85 -14.58 -24.40
CA ASP A 54 13.05 -14.12 -25.13
C ASP A 54 12.71 -13.70 -26.55
N LEU A 55 11.83 -14.47 -27.22
CA LEU A 55 11.36 -14.20 -28.57
C LEU A 55 10.31 -13.09 -28.58
N LEU A 56 9.39 -13.10 -27.60
CA LEU A 56 8.34 -12.07 -27.51
C LEU A 56 8.93 -10.68 -27.24
N ALA A 57 10.02 -10.58 -26.48
CA ALA A 57 10.67 -9.30 -26.21
C ALA A 57 11.10 -8.56 -27.50
N ASP A 58 11.33 -9.31 -28.57
CA ASP A 58 11.83 -8.79 -29.85
C ASP A 58 10.68 -8.51 -30.86
N TYR A 59 9.41 -8.69 -30.46
CA TYR A 59 8.27 -8.51 -31.35
C TYR A 59 7.94 -7.02 -31.57
N PRO A 60 7.58 -6.61 -32.80
CA PRO A 60 7.08 -5.25 -33.06
C PRO A 60 5.75 -4.98 -32.35
N ASP A 61 5.53 -3.74 -31.90
CA ASP A 61 4.30 -3.28 -31.21
C ASP A 61 3.01 -3.73 -31.92
N ARG A 62 2.97 -3.60 -33.25
CA ARG A 62 1.82 -3.99 -34.06
C ARG A 62 1.39 -5.46 -33.87
N GLN A 63 2.33 -6.36 -33.57
CA GLN A 63 1.98 -7.77 -33.31
C GLN A 63 1.33 -7.94 -31.94
N PHE A 64 1.73 -7.14 -30.94
CA PHE A 64 1.05 -7.12 -29.65
C PHE A 64 -0.34 -6.51 -29.76
N ASP A 65 -0.50 -5.41 -30.49
CA ASP A 65 -1.82 -4.81 -30.75
C ASP A 65 -2.78 -5.85 -31.35
N LEU A 66 -2.33 -6.56 -32.39
CA LEU A 66 -3.15 -7.60 -33.04
C LEU A 66 -3.42 -8.81 -32.15
N ALA A 67 -2.47 -9.19 -31.29
CA ALA A 67 -2.61 -10.36 -30.42
C ALA A 67 -3.57 -10.11 -29.24
N PHE A 68 -3.76 -8.86 -28.86
CA PHE A 68 -4.53 -8.45 -27.69
C PHE A 68 -5.73 -7.53 -28.01
N ASP A 69 -6.03 -7.31 -29.30
CA ASP A 69 -7.14 -6.46 -29.78
C ASP A 69 -8.52 -6.83 -29.17
N ASP A 70 -8.70 -8.11 -28.86
CA ASP A 70 -9.95 -8.64 -28.27
C ASP A 70 -10.03 -8.50 -26.73
N LEU A 71 -8.96 -8.09 -26.05
CA LEU A 71 -8.93 -7.94 -24.58
C LEU A 71 -9.22 -6.49 -24.18
N ASP A 72 -10.10 -6.32 -23.20
CA ASP A 72 -10.28 -5.00 -22.59
C ASP A 72 -9.16 -4.67 -21.59
N ASP A 73 -9.11 -3.41 -21.15
CA ASP A 73 -8.09 -2.92 -20.22
C ASP A 73 -8.10 -3.67 -18.88
N GLU A 74 -9.26 -4.10 -18.38
CA GLU A 74 -9.39 -4.81 -17.10
C GLU A 74 -8.83 -6.23 -17.21
N GLU A 75 -9.15 -6.93 -18.30
CA GLU A 75 -8.63 -8.25 -18.64
C GLU A 75 -7.12 -8.21 -18.90
N MET A 76 -6.63 -7.15 -19.56
CA MET A 76 -5.21 -6.92 -19.79
C MET A 76 -4.46 -6.70 -18.47
N ILE A 77 -4.97 -5.84 -17.58
CA ILE A 77 -4.37 -5.59 -16.26
C ILE A 77 -4.32 -6.89 -15.44
N ALA A 78 -5.41 -7.66 -15.41
CA ALA A 78 -5.45 -8.94 -14.70
C ALA A 78 -4.41 -9.93 -15.25
N THR A 79 -4.31 -10.03 -16.57
CA THR A 79 -3.34 -10.90 -17.26
C THR A 79 -1.90 -10.49 -16.94
N LEU A 80 -1.57 -9.20 -17.03
CA LEU A 80 -0.24 -8.67 -16.70
C LEU A 80 0.11 -8.89 -15.21
N ALA A 81 -0.87 -8.77 -14.30
CA ALA A 81 -0.68 -9.06 -12.88
C ALA A 81 -0.32 -10.54 -12.64
N ASP A 82 -0.96 -11.47 -13.34
CA ASP A 82 -0.66 -12.90 -13.27
C ASP A 82 0.72 -13.23 -13.84
N VAL A 83 1.10 -12.64 -14.99
CA VAL A 83 2.44 -12.77 -15.57
C VAL A 83 3.50 -12.26 -14.60
N TRP A 84 3.29 -11.09 -14.01
CA TRP A 84 4.17 -10.52 -13.01
C TRP A 84 4.31 -11.42 -11.77
N LEU A 85 3.20 -12.00 -11.29
CA LEU A 85 3.23 -12.91 -10.15
C LEU A 85 4.03 -14.18 -10.46
N VAL A 86 3.86 -14.77 -11.64
CA VAL A 86 4.58 -15.97 -12.05
C VAL A 86 6.09 -15.70 -12.15
N THR A 87 6.49 -14.61 -12.80
CA THR A 87 7.91 -14.24 -12.93
C THR A 87 8.56 -13.99 -11.57
N GLU A 88 7.89 -13.30 -10.65
CA GLU A 88 8.39 -13.07 -9.30
C GLU A 88 8.49 -14.34 -8.45
N ARG A 89 7.54 -15.28 -8.61
CA ARG A 89 7.61 -16.59 -7.96
C ARG A 89 8.78 -17.41 -8.47
N LEU A 90 9.03 -17.43 -9.78
CA LEU A 90 10.18 -18.12 -10.37
C LEU A 90 11.50 -17.53 -9.88
N ARG A 91 11.61 -16.19 -9.87
CA ARG A 91 12.76 -15.48 -9.31
C ARG A 91 13.01 -15.88 -7.86
N ALA A 92 11.98 -15.82 -7.01
CA ALA A 92 12.09 -16.16 -5.58
C ALA A 92 12.48 -17.63 -5.36
N LEU A 93 11.87 -18.55 -6.12
CA LEU A 93 12.16 -19.99 -6.05
C LEU A 93 13.62 -20.29 -6.39
N ARG A 94 14.22 -19.52 -7.30
CA ARG A 94 15.61 -19.67 -7.74
C ARG A 94 16.61 -18.86 -6.91
N GLY A 95 16.15 -18.12 -5.90
CA GLY A 95 17.01 -17.27 -5.07
C GLY A 95 17.64 -16.10 -5.83
N ILE A 96 17.07 -15.71 -6.98
CA ILE A 96 17.61 -14.64 -7.81
C ILE A 96 17.23 -13.30 -7.19
N GLU A 97 18.18 -12.37 -7.08
CA GLU A 97 17.89 -11.03 -6.57
C GLU A 97 17.04 -10.23 -7.56
N ARG A 98 16.00 -9.55 -7.08
CA ARG A 98 15.14 -8.73 -7.95
C ARG A 98 15.92 -7.63 -8.67
N LYS A 99 16.89 -7.02 -8.00
CA LYS A 99 17.72 -5.97 -8.60
C LYS A 99 18.50 -6.50 -9.82
N ALA A 100 19.00 -7.73 -9.75
CA ALA A 100 19.71 -8.35 -10.87
C ALA A 100 18.78 -8.58 -12.07
N VAL A 101 17.52 -8.98 -11.84
CA VAL A 101 16.52 -9.12 -12.92
C VAL A 101 16.19 -7.78 -13.55
N ILE A 102 15.93 -6.75 -12.74
CA ILE A 102 15.64 -5.38 -13.23
C ILE A 102 16.82 -4.83 -14.03
N GLN A 103 18.05 -5.03 -13.55
CA GLN A 103 19.24 -4.59 -14.25
C GLN A 103 19.37 -5.28 -15.62
N CYS A 104 19.26 -6.60 -15.67
CA CYS A 104 19.31 -7.37 -16.91
C CYS A 104 18.20 -6.97 -17.89
N ALA A 105 16.97 -6.78 -17.40
CA ALA A 105 15.86 -6.32 -18.21
C ALA A 105 16.08 -4.90 -18.76
N SER A 106 16.69 -4.00 -17.97
CA SER A 106 17.00 -2.63 -18.40
C SER A 106 18.08 -2.59 -19.48
N GLU A 107 19.14 -3.37 -19.30
CA GLU A 107 20.20 -3.54 -20.31
C GLU A 107 19.62 -4.09 -21.62
N ARG A 108 18.69 -5.06 -21.52
CA ARG A 108 18.03 -5.63 -22.69
C ARG A 108 17.04 -4.67 -23.36
N ALA A 109 16.22 -3.96 -22.60
CA ALA A 109 15.32 -2.94 -23.14
C ALA A 109 16.10 -1.82 -23.85
N SER A 110 17.24 -1.40 -23.29
CA SER A 110 18.11 -0.40 -23.92
C SER A 110 18.71 -0.89 -25.25
N ALA A 111 19.08 -2.17 -25.34
CA ALA A 111 19.55 -2.75 -26.60
C ALA A 111 18.43 -2.79 -27.64
N LEU A 112 17.23 -3.25 -27.25
CA LEU A 112 16.09 -3.40 -28.15
C LEU A 112 15.49 -2.05 -28.59
N SER A 113 15.48 -1.03 -27.72
CA SER A 113 15.12 0.35 -28.09
C SER A 113 15.95 0.89 -29.26
N SER A 114 17.20 0.41 -29.43
CA SER A 114 18.03 0.81 -30.56
C SER A 114 17.76 0.01 -31.85
N GLU A 115 17.08 -1.13 -31.76
CA GLU A 115 16.84 -2.08 -32.86
C GLU A 115 15.38 -2.11 -33.34
N LEU A 116 14.43 -1.86 -32.44
CA LEU A 116 13.00 -1.92 -32.70
C LEU A 116 12.42 -0.51 -32.79
N GLU A 117 11.53 -0.31 -33.76
CA GLU A 117 10.71 0.90 -33.85
C GLU A 117 9.40 0.67 -33.07
N GLY A 118 9.18 1.39 -31.97
CA GLY A 118 7.95 1.26 -31.17
C GLY A 118 7.96 2.12 -29.91
N GLU A 119 6.83 2.76 -29.61
CA GLU A 119 6.65 3.57 -28.40
C GLU A 119 6.59 2.70 -27.14
N SER A 120 6.20 1.42 -27.28
CA SER A 120 6.04 0.52 -26.14
C SER A 120 7.35 0.30 -25.38
N ILE A 121 8.46 0.07 -26.09
CA ILE A 121 9.74 -0.28 -25.48
C ILE A 121 10.46 0.92 -24.87
N ASP A 122 10.28 2.10 -25.49
CA ASP A 122 10.84 3.36 -25.00
C ASP A 122 10.14 3.85 -23.71
N ASN A 123 8.88 3.46 -23.50
CA ASN A 123 8.09 3.81 -22.31
C ASN A 123 8.18 2.78 -21.17
N VAL A 124 9.01 1.74 -21.28
CA VAL A 124 9.14 0.71 -20.23
C VAL A 124 9.88 1.27 -19.01
N GLU A 125 9.14 1.70 -17.99
CA GLU A 125 9.71 2.04 -16.68
C GLU A 125 9.79 0.78 -15.78
N LEU A 126 10.99 0.21 -15.64
CA LEU A 126 11.22 -0.98 -14.82
C LEU A 126 11.28 -0.65 -13.32
N VAL A 127 10.12 -0.39 -12.73
CA VAL A 127 9.99 -0.08 -11.29
C VAL A 127 9.74 -1.36 -10.47
N SER A 128 10.45 -1.49 -9.34
CA SER A 128 10.30 -2.66 -8.48
C SER A 128 8.94 -2.70 -7.77
N ALA A 129 8.33 -3.88 -7.65
CA ALA A 129 7.10 -4.06 -6.87
C ALA A 129 7.24 -3.77 -5.36
N ALA A 130 8.47 -3.72 -4.83
CA ALA A 130 8.69 -3.24 -3.47
C ALA A 130 8.45 -1.72 -3.40
N THR A 131 8.82 -0.99 -4.45
CA THR A 131 8.55 0.43 -4.63
C THR A 131 7.05 0.69 -4.71
N TYR A 132 6.30 -0.07 -5.53
CA TYR A 132 4.84 0.04 -5.60
C TYR A 132 4.15 -0.31 -4.28
N ARG A 133 4.60 -1.34 -3.56
CA ARG A 133 4.08 -1.66 -2.23
C ARG A 133 4.40 -0.57 -1.21
N GLN A 134 5.56 0.06 -1.31
CA GLN A 134 5.94 1.17 -0.44
C GLN A 134 5.11 2.42 -0.74
N GLN A 135 4.89 2.74 -2.02
CA GLN A 135 4.04 3.85 -2.46
C GLN A 135 2.57 3.61 -2.09
N GLY A 136 2.03 2.40 -2.33
CA GLY A 136 0.67 2.03 -1.94
C GLY A 136 0.45 2.04 -0.43
N ARG A 137 1.46 1.62 0.36
CA ARG A 137 1.42 1.77 1.83
C ARG A 137 1.47 3.24 2.24
N ALA A 138 2.34 4.05 1.63
CA ALA A 138 2.42 5.48 1.91
C ALA A 138 1.11 6.21 1.56
N ALA A 139 0.46 5.84 0.45
CA ALA A 139 -0.84 6.36 0.05
C ALA A 139 -1.95 5.94 1.02
N ALA A 140 -2.01 4.66 1.40
CA ALA A 140 -2.96 4.16 2.39
C ALA A 140 -2.74 4.80 3.78
N GLU A 141 -1.49 5.04 4.18
CA GLU A 141 -1.13 5.74 5.42
C GLU A 141 -1.46 7.24 5.35
N ALA A 142 -1.36 7.87 4.18
CA ALA A 142 -1.80 9.25 3.96
C ALA A 142 -3.32 9.38 4.05
N GLU A 143 -4.06 8.47 3.41
CA GLU A 143 -5.52 8.42 3.48
C GLU A 143 -6.02 8.10 4.89
N GLN A 144 -5.34 7.20 5.61
CA GLN A 144 -5.66 6.93 7.01
C GLN A 144 -5.38 8.14 7.90
N ARG A 145 -4.30 8.90 7.67
CA ARG A 145 -4.03 10.17 8.37
C ARG A 145 -5.11 11.22 8.09
N ASN A 146 -5.58 11.32 6.83
CA ASN A 146 -6.63 12.28 6.46
C ASN A 146 -7.94 12.01 7.23
N ARG A 147 -8.36 10.74 7.33
CA ARG A 147 -9.56 10.33 8.08
C ARG A 147 -9.52 10.66 9.57
N TRP A 148 -8.34 10.61 10.20
CA TRP A 148 -8.19 11.03 11.60
C TRP A 148 -8.25 12.56 11.74
N GLY A 149 -7.65 13.29 10.80
CA GLY A 149 -7.74 14.74 10.73
C GLY A 149 -9.18 15.24 10.61
N GLU A 150 -9.97 14.65 9.71
CA GLU A 150 -11.39 14.97 9.51
C GLU A 150 -12.24 14.72 10.77
N ARG A 151 -11.98 13.60 11.48
CA ARG A 151 -12.69 13.31 12.74
C ARG A 151 -12.35 14.30 13.85
N VAL A 152 -11.09 14.71 13.95
CA VAL A 152 -10.67 15.74 14.93
C VAL A 152 -11.25 17.10 14.58
N ASP A 153 -11.28 17.47 13.30
CA ASP A 153 -11.88 18.74 12.85
C ASP A 153 -13.39 18.81 13.13
N SER A 154 -14.10 17.72 12.85
CA SER A 154 -15.53 17.59 13.20
C SER A 154 -15.77 17.72 14.71
N LEU A 155 -14.94 17.08 15.54
CA LEU A 155 -15.01 17.22 17.01
C LEU A 155 -14.66 18.63 17.49
N LEU A 156 -13.67 19.30 16.91
CA LEU A 156 -13.35 20.67 17.28
C LEU A 156 -14.49 21.64 16.93
N LYS A 157 -15.17 21.42 15.79
CA LYS A 157 -16.36 22.19 15.41
C LYS A 157 -17.51 21.97 16.39
N THR A 158 -17.77 20.73 16.83
CA THR A 158 -18.81 20.46 17.83
C THR A 158 -18.47 21.06 19.19
N ALA A 159 -17.19 21.00 19.62
CA ALA A 159 -16.74 21.71 20.82
C ALA A 159 -16.94 23.23 20.72
N ALA A 160 -16.58 23.83 19.58
CA ALA A 160 -16.75 25.27 19.37
C ALA A 160 -18.23 25.68 19.48
N VAL A 161 -19.15 24.89 18.90
CA VAL A 161 -20.59 25.12 19.00
C VAL A 161 -21.09 24.91 20.43
N ALA A 162 -20.63 23.89 21.13
CA ALA A 162 -21.01 23.64 22.53
C ALA A 162 -20.38 24.64 23.52
N ALA A 163 -19.32 25.36 23.13
CA ALA A 163 -18.72 26.40 23.96
C ALA A 163 -19.47 27.74 23.88
N LEU A 164 -20.23 27.99 22.81
CA LEU A 164 -21.00 29.23 22.62
C LEU A 164 -21.97 29.54 23.78
N PRO A 165 -22.81 28.59 24.25
CA PRO A 165 -23.70 28.84 25.38
C PRO A 165 -22.94 29.15 26.69
N LEU A 166 -21.76 28.56 26.87
CA LEU A 166 -20.92 28.81 28.05
C LEU A 166 -20.36 30.23 28.03
N LEU A 167 -19.87 30.68 26.88
CA LEU A 167 -19.35 32.04 26.70
C LEU A 167 -20.45 33.09 26.83
N VAL A 168 -21.62 32.86 26.22
CA VAL A 168 -22.78 33.76 26.31
C VAL A 168 -23.30 33.81 27.76
N GLY A 169 -23.43 32.66 28.42
CA GLY A 169 -23.87 32.59 29.82
C GLY A 169 -22.91 33.29 30.77
N TRP A 170 -21.59 33.06 30.63
CA TRP A 170 -20.58 33.73 31.43
C TRP A 170 -20.53 35.25 31.21
N PHE A 171 -20.66 35.69 29.95
CA PHE A 171 -20.71 37.13 29.64
C PHE A 171 -22.00 37.78 30.17
N ALA A 172 -23.14 37.11 30.06
CA ALA A 172 -24.41 37.61 30.60
C ALA A 172 -24.38 37.73 32.13
N ASP A 173 -23.78 36.78 32.83
CA ASP A 173 -23.66 36.78 34.30
C ASP A 173 -22.64 37.81 34.82
N THR A 174 -21.60 38.12 34.04
CA THR A 174 -20.61 39.16 34.39
C THR A 174 -21.10 40.58 34.11
N VAL A 175 -21.92 40.78 33.06
CA VAL A 175 -22.46 42.09 32.70
C VAL A 175 -23.74 42.43 33.47
N THR A 176 -24.48 41.43 33.92
CA THR A 176 -25.74 41.61 34.66
C THR A 176 -25.48 41.33 36.15
N GLU A 177 -25.63 42.31 37.04
CA GLU A 177 -25.48 42.11 38.51
C GLU A 177 -26.48 41.12 39.13
N GLN A 178 -27.41 40.60 38.33
CA GLN A 178 -28.31 39.52 38.72
C GLN A 178 -27.56 38.21 38.47
N ASN A 179 -27.21 37.47 39.52
CA ASN A 179 -26.66 36.11 39.44
C ASN A 179 -27.66 35.17 38.71
N LEU A 180 -27.69 35.23 37.38
CA LEU A 180 -28.65 34.54 36.54
C LEU A 180 -28.46 33.01 36.65
N LEU A 181 -27.22 32.58 36.89
CA LEU A 181 -26.85 31.18 37.12
C LEU A 181 -27.39 30.63 38.45
N ALA A 182 -27.51 31.46 39.48
CA ALA A 182 -28.07 31.05 40.77
C ALA A 182 -29.61 31.18 40.82
N THR A 183 -30.18 32.07 40.00
CA THR A 183 -31.59 32.46 40.08
C THR A 183 -32.51 31.60 39.21
N ARG A 184 -32.01 31.02 38.10
CA ARG A 184 -32.80 30.16 37.20
C ARG A 184 -32.13 28.80 36.98
N ALA A 185 -32.68 27.77 37.62
CA ALA A 185 -32.18 26.39 37.53
C ALA A 185 -32.05 25.87 36.07
N GLU A 186 -32.95 26.29 35.18
CA GLU A 186 -32.93 25.91 33.76
C GLU A 186 -31.66 26.37 33.03
N VAL A 187 -31.15 27.58 33.34
CA VAL A 187 -29.93 28.13 32.74
C VAL A 187 -28.69 27.41 33.28
N GLY A 188 -28.68 27.12 34.59
CA GLY A 188 -27.63 26.32 35.22
C GLY A 188 -27.52 24.90 34.66
N ILE A 189 -28.66 24.23 34.44
CA ILE A 189 -28.71 22.90 33.82
C ILE A 189 -28.20 22.94 32.37
N ALA A 190 -28.59 23.94 31.58
CA ALA A 190 -28.12 24.09 30.20
C ALA A 190 -26.60 24.33 30.13
N MET A 191 -26.03 25.17 30.99
CA MET A 191 -24.58 25.36 31.06
C MET A 191 -23.85 24.10 31.54
N ALA A 192 -24.37 23.38 32.53
CA ALA A 192 -23.76 22.13 32.99
C ALA A 192 -23.71 21.07 31.88
N LEU A 193 -24.77 20.93 31.09
CA LEU A 193 -24.80 20.03 29.92
C LEU A 193 -23.81 20.48 28.82
N SER A 194 -23.74 21.78 28.54
CA SER A 194 -22.80 22.34 27.57
C SER A 194 -21.34 22.09 28.01
N GLY A 195 -21.04 22.29 29.29
CA GLY A 195 -19.73 22.00 29.89
C GLY A 195 -19.37 20.51 29.82
N LEU A 196 -20.33 19.63 30.11
CA LEU A 196 -20.14 18.18 29.98
C LEU A 196 -19.79 17.78 28.54
N VAL A 197 -20.49 18.34 27.54
CA VAL A 197 -20.21 18.08 26.12
C VAL A 197 -18.80 18.53 25.76
N VAL A 198 -18.37 19.72 26.20
CA VAL A 198 -17.00 20.21 25.96
C VAL A 198 -15.96 19.27 26.59
N ILE A 199 -16.19 18.79 27.81
CA ILE A 199 -15.29 17.84 28.48
C ILE A 199 -15.21 16.51 27.72
N ILE A 200 -16.35 15.96 27.30
CA ILE A 200 -16.42 14.71 26.52
C ILE A 200 -15.68 14.86 25.18
N VAL A 201 -15.87 15.99 24.50
CA VAL A 201 -15.20 16.25 23.23
C VAL A 201 -13.70 16.43 23.41
N ALA A 202 -13.26 17.18 24.43
CA ALA A 202 -11.84 17.34 24.76
C ALA A 202 -11.18 16.00 25.11
N ALA A 203 -11.84 15.18 25.93
CA ALA A 203 -11.38 13.83 26.25
C ALA A 203 -11.30 12.94 24.99
N SER A 204 -12.27 13.04 24.08
CA SER A 204 -12.29 12.30 22.82
C SER A 204 -11.15 12.72 21.88
N VAL A 205 -10.90 14.04 21.74
CA VAL A 205 -9.77 14.56 20.96
C VAL A 205 -8.44 14.11 21.56
N PHE A 206 -8.32 14.15 22.89
CA PHE A 206 -7.12 13.70 23.59
C PHE A 206 -6.88 12.20 23.42
N LEU A 207 -7.93 11.38 23.48
CA LEU A 207 -7.84 9.93 23.22
C LEU A 207 -7.43 9.64 21.78
N ILE A 208 -7.99 10.36 20.80
CA ILE A 208 -7.64 10.20 19.37
C ILE A 208 -6.18 10.59 19.13
N LYS A 209 -5.74 11.76 19.63
CA LYS A 209 -4.34 12.19 19.49
C LYS A 209 -3.38 11.30 20.28
N GLY A 210 -3.78 10.83 21.46
CA GLY A 210 -3.02 9.88 22.27
C GLY A 210 -2.83 8.54 21.58
N ALA A 211 -3.90 8.00 20.96
CA ALA A 211 -3.83 6.78 20.16
C ALA A 211 -2.96 6.96 18.91
N GLN A 212 -3.03 8.12 18.27
CA GLN A 212 -2.18 8.47 17.12
C GLN A 212 -0.69 8.53 17.50
N ALA A 213 -0.35 9.21 18.60
CA ALA A 213 1.02 9.29 19.12
C ALA A 213 1.54 7.92 19.55
N LEU A 214 0.71 7.11 20.22
CA LEU A 214 1.08 5.76 20.63
C LEU A 214 1.38 4.86 19.43
N LYS A 215 0.52 4.90 18.40
CA LYS A 215 0.66 4.07 17.20
C LYS A 215 1.84 4.50 16.31
N HIS A 216 2.05 5.80 16.13
CA HIS A 216 3.01 6.32 15.15
C HIS A 216 4.36 6.70 15.73
N ASP A 217 4.46 7.06 17.01
CA ASP A 217 5.74 7.45 17.63
C ASP A 217 6.28 6.36 18.56
N ILE A 218 5.43 5.79 19.42
CA ILE A 218 5.89 4.90 20.50
C ILE A 218 6.10 3.46 20.01
N ILE A 219 5.21 2.90 19.18
CA ILE A 219 5.37 1.54 18.63
C ILE A 219 6.64 1.40 17.76
N PRO A 220 6.95 2.30 16.81
CA PRO A 220 8.20 2.16 16.05
C PRO A 220 9.44 2.45 16.90
N ALA A 221 9.37 3.36 17.88
CA ALA A 221 10.48 3.62 18.80
C ALA A 221 10.80 2.42 19.71
N THR A 222 9.77 1.76 20.25
CA THR A 222 9.93 0.55 21.07
C THR A 222 10.42 -0.65 20.24
N ARG A 223 9.99 -0.76 18.98
CA ARG A 223 10.52 -1.78 18.04
C ARG A 223 12.00 -1.54 17.70
N ARG A 224 12.42 -0.29 17.50
CA ARG A 224 13.84 0.10 17.34
C ARG A 224 14.66 -0.19 18.61
N PHE A 225 14.11 0.13 19.78
CA PHE A 225 14.77 -0.13 21.07
C PHE A 225 15.01 -1.63 21.32
N ARG A 226 14.07 -2.48 20.92
CA ARG A 226 14.20 -3.94 21.05
C ARG A 226 15.18 -4.56 20.05
N GLN A 227 15.37 -3.93 18.89
CA GLN A 227 16.29 -4.42 17.85
C GLN A 227 17.74 -3.99 18.09
N ASP A 228 18.00 -2.85 18.73
CA ASP A 228 19.36 -2.35 18.93
C ASP A 228 19.52 -1.46 20.19
N PRO A 229 19.47 -2.05 21.41
CA PRO A 229 19.46 -1.28 22.66
C PRO A 229 20.78 -0.54 22.94
N THR A 230 21.91 -1.07 22.49
CA THR A 230 23.26 -0.51 22.69
C THR A 230 23.51 0.74 21.84
N ALA A 231 22.91 0.84 20.65
CA ALA A 231 23.03 2.01 19.78
C ALA A 231 22.37 3.26 20.38
N ILE A 232 21.22 3.11 21.04
CA ILE A 232 20.49 4.21 21.68
C ILE A 232 21.17 4.66 22.97
N VAL A 233 21.61 3.73 23.82
CA VAL A 233 22.36 4.07 25.04
C VAL A 233 23.68 4.76 24.69
N ARG A 234 24.37 4.32 23.64
CA ARG A 234 25.58 4.99 23.14
C ARG A 234 25.28 6.40 22.62
N ASN A 235 24.19 6.59 21.86
CA ASN A 235 23.78 7.90 21.35
C ASN A 235 23.38 8.88 22.47
N ILE A 236 22.66 8.39 23.49
CA ILE A 236 22.32 9.18 24.69
C ILE A 236 23.58 9.48 25.49
N ALA A 237 24.49 8.52 25.67
CA ALA A 237 25.76 8.73 26.37
C ALA A 237 26.67 9.72 25.63
N THR A 238 26.70 9.71 24.30
CA THR A 238 27.42 10.72 23.50
C THR A 238 26.74 12.09 23.53
N ALA A 239 25.41 12.13 23.59
CA ALA A 239 24.67 13.39 23.74
C ALA A 239 24.87 14.01 25.13
N LEU A 240 24.91 13.19 26.18
CA LEU A 240 25.21 13.62 27.55
C LEU A 240 26.67 14.03 27.73
N ARG A 241 27.61 13.43 26.98
CA ARG A 241 29.04 13.79 27.01
C ARG A 241 29.37 15.09 26.27
N ARG A 242 28.47 15.63 25.43
CA ARG A 242 28.67 16.90 24.71
C ARG A 242 27.41 17.79 24.74
N PRO A 243 26.99 18.30 25.90
CA PRO A 243 25.81 19.16 26.01
C PRO A 243 25.98 20.49 25.24
N GLY A 244 27.22 21.00 25.13
CA GLY A 244 27.51 22.28 24.49
C GLY A 244 27.46 22.30 22.95
N ALA A 245 27.53 21.15 22.28
CA ALA A 245 27.58 21.10 20.81
C ALA A 245 26.20 21.27 20.17
N LYS A 246 25.14 20.76 20.81
CA LYS A 246 23.76 20.93 20.33
C LYS A 246 23.19 22.32 20.64
N LEU A 247 23.56 22.91 21.78
CA LEU A 247 23.13 24.28 22.11
C LEU A 247 23.72 25.33 21.15
N ARG A 248 24.94 25.12 20.65
CA ARG A 248 25.57 26.02 19.68
C ARG A 248 24.94 25.89 18.29
N ALA A 249 24.60 24.66 17.87
CA ALA A 249 23.91 24.43 16.60
C ALA A 249 22.48 25.03 16.56
N ILE A 250 21.75 24.99 17.68
CA ILE A 250 20.41 25.59 17.78
C ILE A 250 20.50 27.13 17.86
N TRP A 251 21.62 27.68 18.33
CA TRP A 251 21.85 29.13 18.38
C TRP A 251 22.31 29.73 17.04
N ASP A 252 23.00 28.96 16.21
CA ASP A 252 23.40 29.37 14.85
C ASP A 252 22.25 29.23 13.82
N GLU A 253 21.17 28.52 14.18
CA GLU A 253 19.97 28.33 13.35
C GLU A 253 18.83 29.33 13.67
N LEU A 254 19.05 30.24 14.62
CA LEU A 254 18.14 31.32 15.04
C LEU A 254 18.71 32.68 14.65
#